data_AF-A0A3D2IIF6-F1
#
_entry.id   AF-A0A3D2IIF6-F1
#
_cell.length_a   1.000
_cell.length_b   1.000
_cell.length_c   1.000
_cell.angle_alpha   90.00
_cell.angle_beta   90.00
_cell.angle_gamma   90.00
#
_symmetry.space_group_name_H-M   'P 1'
#
loop_
_entity.id
_entity.type
_entity.pdbx_description
1 polymer ?
#
loop_
_entity_poly.entity_id
_entity_poly.type
_entity_poly.pdbx_seq_one_letter_code
_entity_poly.pdbx_strand_id
1 'polypeptide(L)'
;HGVFSDHIDTINRIGANSHTYDFNQLNKKFDLIFVDGDHSYKGVLNDTLKVFPLRKNDQSIIVWHDYGFNTENTRYSTLKGILDGIPKEKHKNLYHVSNTMCAVYIENLDLPTQFTKFPSFPNKKFSITLKGKKIISPNKS
;
A
#
# COMPACT_ATOMS: atom_id res chain seq x y z
N HIS A 1 5.06 15.73 11.71
CA HIS A 1 3.96 14.82 11.34
C HIS A 1 3.20 14.43 12.60
N GLY A 2 1.87 14.60 12.68
CA GLY A 2 1.08 14.15 13.84
C GLY A 2 -0.07 15.05 14.28
N VAL A 3 0.02 16.37 14.01
CA VAL A 3 -0.88 17.40 14.57
C VAL A 3 -2.38 17.14 14.32
N PHE A 4 -2.74 16.42 13.25
CA PHE A 4 -4.13 16.23 12.84
C PHE A 4 -4.82 14.97 13.40
N SER A 5 -4.13 14.05 14.08
CA SER A 5 -4.76 12.82 14.60
C SER A 5 -4.47 12.51 16.06
N ASP A 6 -3.81 13.42 16.79
CA ASP A 6 -3.50 13.25 18.21
C ASP A 6 -4.75 13.19 19.11
N HIS A 7 -5.93 13.55 18.58
CA HIS A 7 -7.21 13.58 19.28
C HIS A 7 -8.16 12.44 18.86
N ILE A 8 -7.69 11.46 18.09
CA ILE A 8 -8.53 10.37 17.58
C ILE A 8 -8.18 9.08 18.32
N ASP A 9 -9.00 8.71 19.31
CA ASP A 9 -8.76 7.57 20.22
C ASP A 9 -8.74 6.20 19.53
N THR A 10 -9.27 6.10 18.31
CA THR A 10 -9.28 4.85 17.53
C THR A 10 -7.98 4.62 16.75
N ILE A 11 -7.05 5.58 16.76
CA ILE A 11 -5.76 5.50 16.06
C ILE A 11 -4.66 5.11 17.04
N ASN A 12 -4.17 3.88 16.91
CA ASN A 12 -2.98 3.42 17.63
C ASN A 12 -1.73 3.73 16.81
N ARG A 13 -0.76 4.43 17.41
CA ARG A 13 0.51 4.77 16.78
C ARG A 13 1.66 4.01 17.43
N ILE A 14 2.53 3.46 16.60
CA ILE A 14 3.69 2.70 17.04
C ILE A 14 4.91 3.28 16.34
N GLY A 15 5.80 3.92 17.11
CA GLY A 15 7.09 4.39 16.63
C GLY A 15 8.14 3.31 16.81
N ALA A 16 8.44 2.56 15.76
CA ALA A 16 9.46 1.50 15.79
C ALA A 16 10.14 1.35 14.43
N ASN A 17 11.32 0.73 14.40
CA ASN A 17 11.98 0.37 13.15
C ASN A 17 11.36 -0.92 12.58
N SER A 18 10.76 -0.86 11.39
CA SER A 18 10.09 -2.00 10.75
C SER A 18 11.04 -3.18 10.48
N HIS A 19 12.35 -2.97 10.38
CA HIS A 19 13.34 -4.04 10.22
C HIS A 19 13.46 -4.92 11.45
N THR A 20 13.30 -4.36 12.66
CA THR A 20 13.49 -5.09 13.92
C THR A 20 12.21 -5.30 14.71
N TYR A 21 11.16 -4.52 14.43
CA TYR A 21 9.87 -4.67 15.10
C TYR A 21 9.21 -6.01 14.75
N ASP A 22 8.65 -6.67 15.77
CA ASP A 22 7.87 -7.89 15.63
C ASP A 22 6.37 -7.55 15.63
N PHE A 23 5.79 -7.54 14.43
CA PHE A 23 4.38 -7.23 14.25
C PHE A 23 3.44 -8.29 14.84
N ASN A 24 3.92 -9.49 15.19
CA ASN A 24 3.09 -10.49 15.86
C ASN A 24 2.65 -10.02 17.25
N GLN A 25 3.41 -9.13 17.90
CA GLN A 25 3.06 -8.53 19.20
C GLN A 25 1.75 -7.73 19.15
N LEU A 26 1.29 -7.33 17.96
CA LEU A 26 -0.01 -6.68 17.79
C LEU A 26 -1.18 -7.62 18.11
N ASN A 27 -0.95 -8.94 18.12
CA ASN A 27 -1.97 -9.97 18.36
C ASN A 27 -3.26 -9.74 17.57
N LYS A 28 -3.10 -9.23 16.34
CA LYS A 28 -4.19 -8.79 15.48
C LYS A 28 -3.92 -9.16 14.03
N LYS A 29 -5.00 -9.42 13.31
CA LYS A 29 -5.00 -9.55 11.86
C LYS A 29 -5.74 -8.38 11.24
N PHE A 30 -5.41 -8.07 9.98
CA PHE A 30 -5.88 -6.88 9.30
C PHE A 30 -6.65 -7.22 8.03
N ASP A 31 -7.76 -6.52 7.82
CA ASP A 31 -8.54 -6.55 6.57
C ASP A 31 -7.84 -5.77 5.44
N LEU A 32 -7.09 -4.71 5.79
CA LEU A 32 -6.29 -3.91 4.87
C LEU A 32 -4.92 -3.62 5.49
N ILE A 33 -3.85 -3.83 4.71
CA ILE A 33 -2.49 -3.45 5.07
C ILE A 33 -1.94 -2.55 3.96
N PHE A 34 -1.47 -1.37 4.33
CA PHE A 34 -0.84 -0.43 3.40
C PHE A 34 0.64 -0.30 3.76
N VAL A 35 1.51 -0.63 2.81
CA VAL A 35 2.97 -0.61 2.94
C VAL A 35 3.52 0.52 2.08
N ASP A 36 4.13 1.50 2.74
CA ASP A 36 4.79 2.67 2.15
C ASP A 36 6.12 2.82 2.91
N GLY A 37 7.14 2.14 2.38
CA GLY A 37 8.36 1.83 3.12
C GLY A 37 9.61 2.23 2.34
N ASP A 38 10.70 1.53 2.63
CA ASP A 38 11.93 1.71 1.86
C ASP A 38 11.77 1.11 0.45
N HIS A 39 12.06 1.91 -0.58
CA HIS A 39 12.00 1.51 -1.99
C HIS A 39 13.10 0.52 -2.40
N SER A 40 13.95 0.07 -1.47
CA SER A 40 14.96 -0.95 -1.70
C SER A 40 14.35 -2.35 -1.74
N TYR A 41 14.94 -3.24 -2.53
CA TYR A 41 14.57 -4.66 -2.56
C TYR A 41 14.54 -5.29 -1.15
N LYS A 42 15.53 -4.97 -0.30
CA LYS A 42 15.67 -5.55 1.04
C LYS A 42 14.58 -5.05 1.98
N GLY A 43 14.27 -3.75 1.93
CA GLY A 43 13.20 -3.14 2.72
C GLY A 43 11.84 -3.75 2.36
N VAL A 44 11.50 -3.74 1.08
CA VAL A 44 10.25 -4.32 0.57
C VAL A 44 10.12 -5.81 0.90
N LEU A 45 11.19 -6.60 0.73
CA LEU A 45 11.17 -8.02 1.07
C LEU A 45 10.91 -8.22 2.57
N ASN A 46 11.63 -7.49 3.43
CA ASN A 46 11.44 -7.54 4.88
C ASN A 46 10.00 -7.21 5.28
N ASP A 47 9.47 -6.11 4.77
CA ASP A 47 8.13 -5.65 5.11
C ASP A 47 7.09 -6.65 4.60
N THR A 48 7.25 -7.12 3.37
CA THR A 48 6.35 -8.13 2.76
C THR A 48 6.31 -9.41 3.58
N LEU A 49 7.47 -9.98 3.96
CA LEU A 49 7.55 -11.20 4.78
C LEU A 49 6.85 -11.04 6.14
N LYS A 50 6.94 -9.85 6.73
CA LYS A 50 6.34 -9.57 8.04
C LYS A 50 4.84 -9.32 7.97
N VAL A 51 4.35 -8.64 6.93
CA VAL A 51 2.94 -8.25 6.84
C VAL A 51 2.04 -9.30 6.19
N PHE A 52 2.57 -10.10 5.25
CA PHE A 52 1.81 -11.15 4.57
C PHE A 52 1.07 -12.11 5.51
N PRO A 53 1.67 -12.61 6.61
CA PRO A 53 0.97 -13.47 7.57
C PRO A 53 -0.03 -12.71 8.47
N LEU A 54 -0.04 -11.38 8.47
CA LEU A 54 -0.95 -10.57 9.29
C LEU A 54 -2.31 -10.35 8.63
N ARG A 55 -2.51 -10.82 7.41
CA ARG A 55 -3.84 -10.86 6.78
C ARG A 55 -4.81 -11.67 7.63
N LYS A 56 -6.04 -11.20 7.69
CA LYS A 56 -7.12 -11.86 8.42
C LYS A 56 -7.66 -13.09 7.70
N ASN A 57 -7.77 -13.01 6.38
CA ASN A 57 -8.30 -14.06 5.51
C ASN A 57 -7.93 -13.77 4.04
N ASP A 58 -8.51 -14.53 3.11
CA ASP A 58 -8.37 -14.37 1.66
C ASP A 58 -9.01 -13.08 1.11
N GLN A 59 -9.97 -12.49 1.83
CA GLN A 59 -10.55 -11.18 1.50
C GLN A 59 -9.68 -9.99 1.93
N SER A 60 -8.57 -10.25 2.63
CA SER A 60 -7.68 -9.18 3.11
C SER A 60 -6.83 -8.62 1.97
N ILE A 61 -6.72 -7.30 1.92
CA ILE A 61 -5.99 -6.59 0.86
C ILE A 61 -4.63 -6.12 1.41
N ILE A 62 -3.58 -6.29 0.60
CA ILE A 62 -2.29 -5.63 0.85
C ILE A 62 -2.03 -4.66 -0.30
N VAL A 63 -1.61 -3.45 0.01
CA VAL A 63 -1.22 -2.42 -0.96
C VAL A 63 0.24 -2.06 -0.72
N TRP A 64 1.05 -2.12 -1.78
CA TRP A 64 2.42 -1.59 -1.78
C TRP A 64 2.46 -0.35 -2.65
N HIS A 65 2.87 0.78 -2.07
CA HIS A 65 2.97 2.05 -2.77
C HIS A 65 4.24 2.14 -3.65
N ASP A 66 5.29 1.39 -3.30
CA ASP A 66 6.64 1.51 -3.87
C ASP A 66 6.85 0.82 -5.22
N TYR A 67 5.76 0.37 -5.85
CA TYR A 67 5.78 -0.55 -6.99
C TYR A 67 6.19 0.11 -8.32
N GLY A 68 5.93 1.40 -8.51
CA GLY A 68 6.28 2.14 -9.73
C GLY A 68 7.44 3.12 -9.55
N PHE A 69 8.18 3.42 -10.62
CA PHE A 69 8.90 4.69 -10.75
C PHE A 69 7.95 5.83 -11.16
N ASN A 70 6.90 5.46 -11.88
CA ASN A 70 5.77 6.29 -12.28
C ASN A 70 4.58 5.36 -12.56
N THR A 71 3.49 5.89 -13.13
CA THR A 71 2.27 5.13 -13.43
C THR A 71 2.39 4.09 -14.54
N GLU A 72 3.51 4.06 -15.27
CA GLU A 72 3.72 3.22 -16.46
C GLU A 72 4.95 2.31 -16.35
N ASN A 73 5.93 2.69 -15.51
CA ASN A 73 7.20 1.98 -15.33
C ASN A 73 7.26 1.30 -13.97
N THR A 74 7.23 -0.04 -13.98
CA THR A 74 7.43 -0.85 -12.78
C THR A 74 8.87 -0.75 -12.26
N ARG A 75 9.01 -0.57 -10.95
CA ARG A 75 10.29 -0.70 -10.25
C ARG A 75 10.57 -2.18 -9.99
N TYR A 76 11.29 -2.82 -10.91
CA TYR A 76 11.53 -4.28 -10.85
C TYR A 76 12.20 -4.76 -9.57
N SER A 77 13.06 -3.95 -8.94
CA SER A 77 13.66 -4.29 -7.64
C SER A 77 12.61 -4.43 -6.54
N THR A 78 11.61 -3.55 -6.53
CA THR A 78 10.49 -3.59 -5.59
C THR A 78 9.56 -4.75 -5.91
N LEU A 79 9.16 -4.92 -7.18
CA LEU A 79 8.34 -6.06 -7.59
C LEU A 79 9.02 -7.38 -7.20
N LYS A 80 10.34 -7.51 -7.41
CA LYS A 80 11.09 -8.70 -6.98
C LYS A 80 11.03 -8.90 -5.46
N GLY A 81 11.15 -7.83 -4.66
CA GLY A 81 11.01 -7.90 -3.20
C GLY A 81 9.63 -8.38 -2.76
N ILE A 82 8.57 -7.91 -3.44
CA ILE A 82 7.19 -8.37 -3.21
C ILE A 82 7.07 -9.85 -3.59
N LEU A 83 7.51 -10.25 -4.79
CA LEU A 83 7.40 -11.63 -5.26
C LEU A 83 8.17 -12.60 -4.37
N ASP A 84 9.38 -12.26 -3.95
CA ASP A 84 10.20 -13.12 -3.09
C ASP A 84 9.65 -13.19 -1.65
N GLY A 85 8.84 -12.22 -1.22
CA GLY A 85 8.18 -12.20 0.08
C GLY A 85 6.81 -12.90 0.11
N ILE A 86 6.28 -13.27 -1.05
CA ILE A 86 4.97 -13.91 -1.22
C ILE A 86 5.17 -15.36 -1.71
N PRO A 87 4.42 -16.36 -1.18
CA PRO A 87 4.45 -17.71 -1.71
C PRO A 87 4.14 -17.75 -3.21
N LYS A 88 4.89 -18.55 -3.97
CA LYS A 88 4.87 -18.56 -5.43
C LYS A 88 3.49 -18.84 -6.03
N GLU A 89 2.71 -19.72 -5.40
CA GLU A 89 1.35 -20.07 -5.78
C GLU A 89 0.35 -18.91 -5.63
N LYS A 90 0.70 -17.90 -4.84
CA LYS A 90 -0.10 -16.70 -4.59
C LYS A 90 0.27 -15.53 -5.50
N HIS A 91 1.32 -15.64 -6.33
CA HIS A 91 1.74 -14.56 -7.24
C HIS A 91 0.66 -14.15 -8.24
N LYS A 92 -0.23 -15.07 -8.62
CA LYS A 92 -1.38 -14.81 -9.51
C LYS A 92 -2.38 -13.79 -8.95
N ASN A 93 -2.34 -13.52 -7.64
CA ASN A 93 -3.23 -12.61 -6.94
C ASN A 93 -2.62 -11.20 -6.81
N LEU A 94 -1.49 -10.93 -7.46
CA LEU A 94 -0.82 -9.63 -7.47
C LEU A 94 -1.22 -8.85 -8.72
N TYR A 95 -1.71 -7.63 -8.52
CA TYR A 95 -2.20 -6.75 -9.58
C TYR A 95 -1.56 -5.37 -9.48
N HIS A 96 -1.34 -4.74 -10.63
CA HIS A 96 -1.01 -3.32 -10.70
C HIS A 96 -2.29 -2.49 -10.77
N VAL A 97 -2.37 -1.41 -10.00
CA VAL A 97 -3.50 -0.48 -10.06
C VAL A 97 -3.19 0.62 -11.08
N SER A 98 -3.89 0.60 -12.22
CA SER A 98 -3.68 1.54 -13.32
C SER A 98 -3.73 3.00 -12.88
N ASN A 99 -2.85 3.85 -13.43
CA ASN A 99 -2.73 5.27 -13.09
C ASN A 99 -2.29 5.55 -11.65
N THR A 100 -1.71 4.56 -10.97
CA THR A 100 -1.08 4.74 -9.66
C THR A 100 0.32 4.13 -9.69
N MET A 101 1.10 4.34 -8.63
CA MET A 101 2.37 3.64 -8.44
C MET A 101 2.20 2.37 -7.60
N CYS A 102 0.97 1.94 -7.33
CA CYS A 102 0.69 0.87 -6.39
C CYS A 102 0.58 -0.52 -7.05
N ALA A 103 1.01 -1.53 -6.31
CA ALA A 103 0.57 -2.91 -6.48
C ALA A 103 -0.37 -3.32 -5.36
N VAL A 104 -1.29 -4.24 -5.66
CA VAL A 104 -2.24 -4.79 -4.71
C VAL A 104 -2.25 -6.30 -4.74
N TYR A 105 -2.37 -6.92 -3.57
CA TYR A 105 -2.63 -8.34 -3.42
C TYR A 105 -4.11 -8.52 -3.05
N ILE A 106 -4.85 -9.23 -3.89
CA ILE A 106 -6.27 -9.53 -3.69
C ILE A 106 -6.53 -10.96 -4.15
N GLU A 107 -7.00 -11.84 -3.27
CA GLU A 107 -7.44 -13.17 -3.69
C GLU A 107 -8.87 -13.12 -4.22
N ASN A 108 -9.19 -14.01 -5.16
CA ASN A 108 -10.54 -14.16 -5.72
C ASN A 108 -11.10 -12.83 -6.29
N LEU A 109 -10.25 -12.04 -6.94
CA LEU A 109 -10.64 -10.75 -7.53
C LEU A 109 -11.69 -10.96 -8.64
N ASP A 110 -12.92 -10.50 -8.37
CA ASP A 110 -14.03 -10.47 -9.34
C ASP A 110 -14.15 -9.08 -9.97
N LEU A 111 -13.07 -8.62 -10.61
CA LEU A 111 -13.04 -7.37 -11.36
C LEU A 111 -12.34 -7.57 -12.71
N PRO A 112 -12.73 -6.84 -13.76
CA PRO A 112 -12.02 -6.85 -15.02
C PRO A 112 -10.56 -6.47 -14.84
N THR A 113 -9.65 -7.33 -15.31
CA THR A 113 -8.21 -7.06 -15.33
C THR A 113 -7.69 -7.15 -16.76
N GLN A 114 -6.59 -6.45 -17.04
CA GLN A 114 -5.93 -6.47 -18.33
C GLN A 114 -4.42 -6.42 -18.14
N PHE A 115 -3.68 -7.02 -19.07
CA PHE A 115 -2.24 -6.80 -19.15
C PHE A 115 -1.96 -5.37 -19.60
N THR A 116 -0.91 -4.77 -19.03
CA THR A 116 -0.44 -3.45 -19.44
C THR A 116 0.01 -3.50 -20.91
N LYS A 117 -0.51 -2.57 -21.71
CA LYS A 117 -0.09 -2.34 -23.10
C LYS A 117 0.48 -0.93 -23.19
N PHE A 118 1.69 -0.80 -23.69
CA PHE A 118 2.35 0.49 -23.87
C PHE A 118 2.70 0.71 -25.36
N PRO A 119 2.43 1.91 -25.93
CA PRO A 119 1.69 3.02 -25.33
C PRO A 119 0.17 2.77 -25.30
N SER A 120 -0.54 3.38 -24.35
CA SER A 120 -2.00 3.35 -24.30
C SER A 120 -2.58 4.76 -24.40
N PHE A 121 -3.68 4.92 -25.15
CA PHE A 121 -4.36 6.21 -25.23
C PHE A 121 -5.25 6.42 -24.00
N PRO A 122 -5.24 7.60 -23.36
CA PRO A 122 -6.14 7.91 -22.27
C PRO A 122 -7.60 7.80 -22.73
N ASN A 123 -8.41 7.03 -22.01
CA ASN A 123 -9.84 6.85 -22.30
C ASN A 123 -10.77 7.46 -21.24
N LYS A 124 -10.20 8.23 -20.29
CA LYS A 124 -10.94 8.89 -19.19
C LYS A 124 -10.57 10.36 -19.15
N LYS A 125 -11.57 11.21 -18.88
CA LYS A 125 -11.39 12.65 -18.62
C LYS A 125 -11.91 12.95 -17.22
N PHE A 126 -11.09 13.61 -16.41
CA PHE A 126 -11.45 14.02 -15.06
C PHE A 126 -11.61 15.55 -15.02
N SER A 127 -12.53 16.04 -14.18
CA SER A 127 -12.70 17.47 -13.89
C SER A 127 -12.88 17.64 -12.39
N ILE A 128 -12.21 18.62 -11.81
CA ILE A 128 -12.20 18.87 -10.36
C ILE A 128 -12.58 20.33 -10.11
N THR A 129 -13.52 20.55 -9.18
CA THR A 129 -13.82 21.88 -8.63
C THR A 129 -13.39 21.91 -7.16
N LEU A 130 -12.42 22.77 -6.82
CA LEU A 130 -11.88 22.91 -5.47
C LEU A 130 -12.50 24.13 -4.76
N LYS A 131 -12.89 23.95 -3.49
CA LYS A 131 -13.29 25.04 -2.60
C LYS A 131 -12.50 24.94 -1.31
N GLY A 132 -11.83 26.03 -0.92
CA GLY A 132 -11.09 26.13 0.34
C GLY A 132 -11.81 27.04 1.34
N LYS A 133 -11.78 26.68 2.62
CA LYS A 133 -12.14 27.57 3.73
C LYS A 133 -10.96 27.64 4.70
N LYS A 134 -10.71 28.82 5.25
CA LYS A 134 -9.70 29.01 6.30
C LYS A 134 -10.17 28.29 7.57
N ILE A 135 -9.33 27.44 8.12
CA ILE A 135 -9.54 26.87 9.46
C ILE A 135 -8.96 27.88 10.44
N ILE A 136 -9.80 28.44 11.32
CA ILE A 136 -9.33 29.25 12.45
C ILE A 136 -8.90 28.25 13.51
N SER A 137 -7.59 28.10 13.72
CA SER A 137 -7.09 27.36 14.87
C SER A 137 -7.55 28.08 16.14
N PRO A 138 -8.10 27.38 17.16
CA PRO A 138 -8.30 28.01 18.45
C PRO A 138 -6.94 28.49 18.93
N ASN A 139 -6.83 29.78 19.24
CA ASN A 139 -5.62 30.35 19.83
C ASN A 139 -5.24 29.48 21.04
N LYS A 140 -4.00 28.97 21.05
CA LYS A 140 -3.37 28.59 22.31
C LYS A 140 -2.82 29.88 22.92
N SER A 141 -3.21 30.11 24.18
CA SER A 141 -3.11 31.32 25.03
C SER A 141 -4.14 32.40 24.75
#